data_AF-A0A7J3F058-F1
#
_entry.id   AF-A0A7J3F058-F1
#
_cell.length_a   1.000
_cell.length_b   1.000
_cell.length_c   1.000
_cell.angle_alpha   90.00
_cell.angle_beta   90.00
_cell.angle_gamma   90.00
#
_symmetry.space_group_name_H-M   'P 1'
#
loop_
_entity.id
_entity.type
_entity.pdbx_description
1 polymer ?
#
loop_
_entity_poly.entity_id
_entity_poly.type
_entity_poly.pdbx_seq_one_letter_code
_entity_poly.pdbx_strand_id
1 'polypeptide(L)'
;MVKRIAVYGSYEAWVPVYQRYWKHRKDCIRQRYWKKTKRMKKVAGKGRYEFYGKGRDLYKAVVLAHKYMPKNYVTVSAERFIRHPESYGFVGEWIEREVESQ
;
A
#
# COMPACT_ATOMS: atom_id res chain seq x y z
N MET A 1 5.68 -9.88 -25.39
CA MET A 1 4.63 -10.59 -24.62
C MET A 1 4.46 -9.91 -23.26
N VAL A 2 3.23 -9.54 -22.89
CA VAL A 2 2.94 -8.98 -21.55
C VAL A 2 2.85 -10.14 -20.57
N LYS A 3 3.66 -10.13 -19.52
CA LYS A 3 3.63 -11.11 -18.43
C LYS A 3 2.90 -10.52 -17.24
N ARG A 4 2.36 -11.40 -16.38
CA ARG A 4 1.75 -11.04 -15.10
C ARG A 4 2.49 -11.74 -13.97
N ILE A 5 2.72 -11.04 -12.86
CA ILE A 5 3.28 -11.60 -11.63
C ILE A 5 2.51 -11.04 -10.44
N ALA A 6 2.34 -11.86 -9.40
CA ALA A 6 1.66 -11.44 -8.18
C ALA A 6 2.60 -11.57 -6.98
N VAL A 7 2.49 -10.63 -6.05
CA VAL A 7 3.16 -10.63 -4.75
C VAL A 7 2.08 -10.51 -3.71
N TYR A 8 2.03 -11.42 -2.72
CA TYR A 8 0.99 -11.44 -1.71
C TYR A 8 1.54 -11.94 -0.39
N GLY A 9 0.84 -11.61 0.70
CA GLY A 9 1.23 -12.05 2.03
C GLY A 9 0.60 -11.23 3.14
N SER A 10 1.13 -11.42 4.35
CA SER A 10 0.87 -10.55 5.49
C SER A 10 2.05 -9.59 5.64
N TYR A 11 1.80 -8.36 6.06
CA TYR A 11 2.82 -7.33 6.18
C TYR A 11 2.57 -6.43 7.38
N GLU A 12 3.60 -5.69 7.76
CA GLU A 12 3.47 -4.53 8.65
C GLU A 12 3.85 -3.25 7.90
N ALA A 13 3.01 -2.22 7.98
CA ALA A 13 3.26 -0.96 7.29
C ALA A 13 2.99 0.26 8.17
N TRP A 14 3.73 1.33 7.89
CA TRP A 14 3.52 2.64 8.51
C TRP A 14 2.42 3.41 7.79
N VAL A 15 1.27 3.56 8.44
CA VAL A 15 0.13 4.30 7.91
C VAL A 15 -0.08 5.62 8.65
N PRO A 16 -0.47 6.69 7.94
CA PRO A 16 -0.77 7.95 8.59
C PRO A 16 -2.03 7.84 9.44
N VAL A 17 -1.99 8.44 10.64
CA VAL A 17 -3.14 8.51 11.53
C VAL A 17 -4.08 9.63 11.08
N TYR A 18 -5.35 9.31 10.90
CA TYR A 18 -6.41 10.28 10.66
C TYR A 18 -7.20 10.50 11.95
N GLN A 19 -7.53 11.76 12.25
CA GLN A 19 -8.38 12.13 13.38
C GLN A 19 -9.61 12.89 12.89
N ARG A 20 -10.73 12.73 13.59
CA ARG A 20 -11.97 13.46 13.27
C ARG A 20 -11.96 14.82 13.93
N TYR A 21 -12.24 15.84 13.14
CA TYR A 21 -12.44 17.20 13.62
C TYR A 21 -13.81 17.70 13.17
N TRP A 22 -14.31 18.69 13.91
CA TRP A 22 -15.48 19.45 13.51
C TRP A 22 -15.04 20.66 12.70
N LYS A 23 -15.77 20.94 11.61
CA LYS A 23 -15.68 22.17 10.85
C LYS A 23 -17.05 22.84 10.88
N HIS A 24 -17.07 24.13 11.19
CA HIS A 24 -18.25 24.96 10.98
C HIS A 24 -18.31 25.36 9.51
N ARG A 25 -19.45 25.07 8.88
CA ARG A 25 -19.75 25.57 7.54
C ARG A 25 -20.41 26.95 7.60
N LYS A 26 -20.53 27.60 6.44
CA LYS A 26 -21.21 28.91 6.30
C LYS A 26 -22.70 28.86 6.66
N ASP A 27 -23.34 27.71 6.51
CA ASP A 27 -24.76 27.47 6.81
C ASP A 27 -25.02 27.05 8.27
N CYS A 28 -24.09 27.34 9.18
CA CYS A 28 -24.15 27.01 10.62
C CYS A 28 -24.20 25.52 10.97
N ILE A 29 -24.13 24.62 9.99
CA ILE A 29 -24.09 23.17 10.22
C ILE A 29 -22.65 22.75 10.61
N ARG A 30 -22.55 21.92 11.65
CA ARG A 30 -21.30 21.25 12.03
C ARG A 30 -21.09 20.02 11.17
N GLN A 31 -19.99 19.98 10.41
CA GLN A 31 -19.60 18.81 9.62
C GLN A 31 -18.35 18.16 10.23
N ARG A 32 -18.39 16.84 10.41
CA ARG A 32 -17.19 16.08 10.78
C ARG A 32 -16.37 15.77 9.54
N TYR A 33 -15.05 15.92 9.63
CA TYR A 33 -14.12 15.52 8.58
C TYR A 33 -12.91 14.80 9.16
N TRP A 34 -12.29 13.93 8.36
CA TRP A 34 -11.03 13.27 8.69
C TRP A 34 -9.87 14.16 8.27
N LYS A 35 -8.99 14.47 9.21
CA LYS A 35 -7.76 15.21 8.95
C LYS A 35 -6.57 14.27 9.14
N LYS A 36 -5.69 14.23 8.14
CA LYS A 36 -4.39 13.55 8.25
C LYS A 36 -3.55 14.25 9.32
N THR A 37 -3.05 13.50 10.29
CA THR A 37 -2.14 14.01 11.33
C THR A 37 -0.69 13.81 10.92
N LYS A 38 0.25 14.41 11.67
CA LYS A 38 1.69 14.17 11.51
C LYS A 38 2.14 12.80 12.04
N ARG A 39 1.29 12.08 12.78
CA ARG A 39 1.63 10.80 13.42
C ARG A 39 1.47 9.66 12.42
N MET A 40 2.41 8.73 12.46
CA MET A 40 2.34 7.44 11.76
C MET A 40 2.08 6.34 12.80
N LYS A 41 1.36 5.29 12.41
CA LYS A 41 1.20 4.08 13.22
C LYS A 41 1.59 2.86 12.41
N LYS A 42 2.19 1.86 13.06
CA LYS A 42 2.45 0.56 12.44
C LYS A 42 1.15 -0.25 12.48
N VAL A 43 0.77 -0.85 11.36
CA VAL A 43 -0.40 -1.73 11.26
C VAL A 43 -0.02 -3.01 10.56
N ALA A 44 -0.49 -4.14 11.08
CA ALA A 44 -0.45 -5.42 10.39
C ALA A 44 -1.64 -5.52 9.43
N GLY A 45 -1.40 -6.10 8.25
CA GLY A 45 -2.42 -6.29 7.23
C GLY A 45 -2.12 -7.46 6.32
N LYS A 46 -3.07 -7.74 5.42
CA LYS A 46 -2.89 -8.68 4.31
C LYS A 46 -3.14 -7.93 3.02
N GLY A 47 -2.35 -8.22 1.99
CA GLY A 47 -2.54 -7.58 0.71
C GLY A 47 -1.81 -8.26 -0.41
N ARG A 48 -2.06 -7.75 -1.62
CA ARG A 48 -1.58 -8.34 -2.86
C ARG A 48 -1.34 -7.26 -3.91
N TYR A 49 -0.19 -7.36 -4.57
CA TYR A 49 0.03 -6.73 -5.86
C TYR A 49 -0.17 -7.74 -6.98
N GLU A 50 -0.76 -7.27 -8.07
CA GLU A 50 -0.70 -7.92 -9.37
C GLU A 50 -0.06 -6.95 -10.36
N PHE A 51 1.14 -7.28 -10.82
CA PHE A 51 1.85 -6.50 -11.81
C PHE A 51 1.67 -7.08 -13.21
N TYR A 52 1.45 -6.21 -14.18
CA TYR A 52 1.50 -6.57 -15.59
C TYR A 52 2.53 -5.70 -16.33
N GLY A 53 3.26 -6.29 -17.27
CA GLY A 53 4.30 -5.57 -18.01
C GLY A 53 5.33 -6.45 -18.69
N LYS A 54 6.53 -5.88 -18.90
CA LYS A 54 7.69 -6.53 -19.52
C LYS A 54 8.68 -7.01 -18.46
N GLY A 55 9.49 -8.01 -18.80
CA GLY A 55 10.30 -8.77 -17.83
C GLY A 55 11.13 -7.93 -16.85
N ARG A 56 11.93 -6.97 -17.36
CA ARG A 56 12.80 -6.13 -16.52
C ARG A 56 12.02 -5.25 -15.55
N ASP A 57 10.89 -4.69 -15.99
CA ASP A 57 10.07 -3.83 -15.15
C ASP A 57 9.32 -4.63 -14.10
N LEU A 58 8.84 -5.83 -14.46
CA LEU A 58 8.20 -6.73 -13.49
C LEU A 58 9.16 -7.09 -12.36
N TYR A 59 10.42 -7.41 -12.66
CA TYR A 59 11.44 -7.67 -11.65
C TYR A 59 11.63 -6.46 -10.72
N LYS A 60 11.82 -5.26 -11.29
CA LYS A 60 11.97 -4.03 -10.49
C LYS A 60 10.73 -3.74 -9.63
N ALA A 61 9.54 -3.96 -10.17
CA ALA A 61 8.28 -3.78 -9.44
C ALA A 61 8.18 -4.74 -8.26
N VAL A 62 8.56 -6.01 -8.43
CA VAL A 62 8.60 -6.99 -7.34
C VAL A 62 9.59 -6.57 -6.26
N VAL A 63 10.81 -6.18 -6.63
CA VAL A 63 11.83 -5.71 -5.67
C VAL A 63 11.34 -4.47 -4.90
N LEU A 64 10.68 -3.52 -5.57
CA LEU A 64 10.09 -2.35 -4.91
C LEU A 64 8.89 -2.72 -4.02
N ALA A 65 8.13 -3.75 -4.38
CA ALA A 65 7.02 -4.26 -3.58
C ALA A 65 7.45 -4.86 -2.24
N HIS A 66 8.73 -5.20 -2.05
CA HIS A 66 9.28 -5.55 -0.74
C HIS A 66 9.47 -4.34 0.19
N LYS A 67 9.52 -3.11 -0.36
CA LYS A 67 9.64 -1.86 0.42
C LYS A 67 8.30 -1.16 0.62
N TYR A 68 7.36 -1.37 -0.31
CA TYR A 68 6.06 -0.70 -0.32
C TYR A 68 4.92 -1.71 -0.25
N MET A 69 4.34 -1.87 0.93
CA MET A 69 3.24 -2.80 1.18
C MET A 69 1.94 -2.30 0.53
N PRO A 70 1.15 -3.18 -0.10
CA PRO A 70 -0.02 -2.78 -0.88
C PRO A 70 -1.14 -2.21 0.00
N LYS A 71 -1.90 -1.25 -0.55
CA LYS A 71 -3.15 -0.73 0.04
C LYS A 71 -4.30 -1.72 -0.21
N ASN A 72 -4.21 -2.93 0.36
CA ASN A 72 -5.07 -4.09 0.11
C ASN A 72 -4.74 -4.83 -1.19
N TYR A 73 -5.65 -4.81 -2.18
CA TYR A 73 -5.49 -5.49 -3.47
C TYR A 73 -5.24 -4.44 -4.55
N VAL A 74 -4.08 -4.52 -5.21
CA VAL A 74 -3.66 -3.54 -6.20
C VAL A 74 -3.20 -4.24 -7.48
N THR A 75 -3.94 -4.02 -8.56
CA THR A 75 -3.51 -4.41 -9.91
C THR A 75 -2.95 -3.18 -10.64
N VAL A 76 -1.69 -3.21 -11.05
CA VAL A 76 -1.00 -2.03 -11.60
C VAL A 76 0.05 -2.42 -12.64
N SER A 77 0.31 -1.55 -13.62
CA SER A 77 1.41 -1.80 -14.54
C SER A 77 2.75 -1.65 -13.82
N ALA A 78 3.72 -2.50 -14.14
CA ALA A 78 5.04 -2.45 -13.52
C ALA A 78 5.69 -1.07 -13.66
N GLU A 79 5.59 -0.46 -14.85
CA GLU A 79 6.12 0.88 -15.12
C GLU A 79 5.48 1.98 -14.26
N ARG A 80 4.13 1.96 -14.08
CA ARG A 80 3.44 2.94 -13.24
C ARG A 80 3.79 2.78 -11.77
N PHE A 81 3.93 1.55 -11.31
CA PHE A 81 4.32 1.28 -9.94
C PHE A 81 5.74 1.76 -9.65
N ILE A 82 6.69 1.50 -10.55
CA ILE A 82 8.09 1.96 -10.39
C ILE A 82 8.18 3.48 -10.29
N ARG A 83 7.37 4.21 -11.07
CA ARG A 83 7.38 5.69 -11.07
C ARG A 83 6.76 6.30 -9.80
N HIS A 84 5.71 5.67 -9.25
CA HIS A 84 4.92 6.22 -8.14
C HIS A 84 4.50 5.17 -7.11
N PRO A 85 5.44 4.47 -6.45
CA PRO A 85 5.10 3.35 -5.56
C PRO A 85 4.26 3.79 -4.34
N GLU A 86 4.47 4.99 -3.81
CA GLU A 86 3.71 5.55 -2.68
C GLU A 86 2.21 5.76 -2.95
N SER A 87 1.82 5.83 -4.23
CA SER A 87 0.42 5.90 -4.63
C SER A 87 -0.31 4.60 -4.33
N TYR A 88 0.40 3.48 -4.45
CA TYR A 88 -0.15 2.13 -4.40
C TYR A 88 0.11 1.40 -3.08
N GLY A 89 1.08 1.88 -2.29
CA GLY A 89 1.46 1.23 -1.05
C GLY A 89 1.90 2.18 0.06
N PHE A 90 2.32 1.59 1.17
CA PHE A 90 2.92 2.25 2.32
C PHE A 90 4.28 1.62 2.63
N VAL A 91 5.21 2.40 3.16
CA VAL A 91 6.51 1.85 3.58
C VAL A 91 6.30 0.84 4.71
N GLY A 92 6.91 -0.33 4.57
CA GLY A 92 6.73 -1.45 5.48
C GLY A 92 7.54 -2.66 5.06
N GLU A 93 7.26 -3.79 5.70
CA GLU A 93 7.97 -5.05 5.51
C GLU A 93 6.96 -6.21 5.49
N TRP A 94 7.22 -7.20 4.62
CA TRP A 94 6.46 -8.44 4.62
C TRP A 94 6.82 -9.24 5.87
N ILE A 95 5.83 -9.86 6.49
CA ILE A 95 6.05 -10.78 7.62
C ILE A 95 6.46 -12.11 7.01
N GLU A 96 7.72 -12.48 7.15
CA GLU A 96 8.17 -13.84 6.87
C GLU A 96 7.44 -14.79 7.82
N ARG A 97 6.61 -15.68 7.27
CA ARG A 97 6.13 -16.84 8.02
C ARG A 97 7.13 -17.95 7.75
N GLU A 98 7.78 -18.43 8.79
CA GLU A 98 8.36 -19.77 8.76
C GLU A 98 7.23 -20.73 8.42
N VAL A 99 7.25 -21.26 7.20
CA VAL A 99 6.36 -22.35 6.83
C VAL A 99 7.03 -23.58 7.44
N GLU A 100 6.56 -24.01 8.62
CA GLU A 100 6.83 -25.36 9.11
C GLU A 100 6.42 -26.32 7.99
N SER A 101 7.42 -26.88 7.33
CA SER A 101 7.22 -27.86 6.27
C SER A 101 6.84 -29.16 6.97
N GLN A 102 5.57 -29.54 6.85
CA GLN A 102 5.08 -30.85 7.28
C GLN A 102 5.70 -31.98 6.47
#